data_AF-A0A1M6MLZ6-F1
#
_entry.id   AF-A0A1M6MLZ6-F1
#
_cell.length_a   1.000
_cell.length_b   1.000
_cell.length_c   1.000
_cell.angle_alpha   90.00
_cell.angle_beta   90.00
_cell.angle_gamma   90.00
#
_symmetry.space_group_name_H-M   'P 1'
#
loop_
_entity.id
_entity.type
_entity.pdbx_description
1 polymer ?
#
loop_
_entity_poly.entity_id
_entity_poly.type
_entity_poly.pdbx_seq_one_letter_code
_entity_poly.pdbx_strand_id
1 'polypeptide(L)'
;MICPYCSKDIPDDSRFCVNCGKKLTETYSNSCRCTSCGSQIRADDKFCVNCGSPVSSTAVKSSDTDLAFQKAQLQIQAMSLKAQQEQLQLQQKQYASMPKCPRCGSTSLSGNKKGFGIGKAVVGAWAFGPLGLVAGNIGAKKVTVTCLSCGKQFKI
;
A
#
# COMPACT_ATOMS: atom_id res chain seq x y z
N MET A 1 -51.37 -17.40 32.12
CA MET A 1 -51.15 -18.05 30.79
C MET A 1 -51.35 -19.57 30.85
N ILE A 2 -51.80 -20.22 29.76
CA ILE A 2 -51.90 -21.70 29.68
C ILE A 2 -50.54 -22.28 29.30
N CYS A 3 -50.10 -23.34 30.00
CA CYS A 3 -48.89 -24.08 29.64
C CYS A 3 -48.94 -24.61 28.20
N PRO A 4 -48.00 -24.29 27.31
CA PRO A 4 -47.98 -24.88 25.97
C PRO A 4 -47.70 -26.39 25.97
N TYR A 5 -47.26 -26.95 27.10
CA TYR A 5 -46.82 -28.34 27.19
C TYR A 5 -47.77 -29.29 27.91
N CYS A 6 -48.59 -28.80 28.82
CA CYS A 6 -49.53 -29.64 29.57
C CYS A 6 -50.93 -29.05 29.64
N SER A 7 -51.14 -27.90 28.99
CA SER A 7 -52.42 -27.22 28.83
C SER A 7 -53.14 -26.85 30.13
N LYS A 8 -52.44 -26.89 31.27
CA LYS A 8 -52.95 -26.42 32.55
C LYS A 8 -52.63 -24.94 32.73
N ASP A 9 -53.47 -24.24 33.47
CA ASP A 9 -53.27 -22.84 33.81
C ASP A 9 -52.03 -22.65 34.69
N ILE A 10 -51.31 -21.56 34.39
CA ILE A 10 -50.09 -21.16 35.07
C ILE A 10 -50.14 -19.65 35.33
N PRO A 11 -49.66 -19.17 36.49
CA PRO A 11 -49.47 -17.74 36.72
C PRO A 11 -48.52 -17.12 35.68
N ASP A 12 -48.84 -15.92 35.20
CA ASP A 12 -48.12 -15.24 34.12
C ASP A 12 -46.64 -14.89 34.45
N ASP A 13 -46.24 -14.87 35.72
CA ASP A 13 -44.85 -14.66 36.15
C ASP A 13 -44.05 -15.95 36.42
N SER A 14 -44.58 -17.11 36.04
CA SER A 14 -43.93 -18.40 36.38
C SER A 14 -42.79 -18.74 35.43
N ARG A 15 -41.55 -18.84 35.96
CA ARG A 15 -40.37 -19.31 35.18
C ARG A 15 -40.46 -20.80 34.79
N PHE A 16 -41.25 -21.58 35.53
CA PHE A 16 -41.49 -23.01 35.34
C PHE A 16 -42.97 -23.34 35.51
N CYS A 17 -43.46 -24.31 34.76
CA CYS A 17 -44.80 -24.85 34.96
C CYS A 17 -44.85 -25.65 36.26
N VAL A 18 -45.68 -25.18 37.20
CA VAL A 18 -45.91 -25.86 38.49
C VAL A 18 -46.52 -27.25 38.36
N ASN A 19 -47.23 -27.51 37.25
CA ASN A 19 -47.93 -28.76 37.02
C ASN A 19 -47.09 -29.82 36.26
N CYS A 20 -46.15 -29.40 35.40
CA CYS A 20 -45.38 -30.32 34.57
C CYS A 20 -43.85 -30.12 34.65
N GLY A 21 -43.38 -29.15 35.44
CA GLY A 21 -41.97 -28.87 35.71
C GLY A 21 -41.17 -28.22 34.58
N LYS A 22 -41.77 -27.96 33.40
CA LYS A 22 -41.06 -27.42 32.23
C LYS A 22 -40.89 -25.90 32.30
N LYS A 23 -39.72 -25.40 31.88
CA LYS A 23 -39.40 -23.95 31.87
C LYS A 23 -40.27 -23.22 30.84
N LEU A 24 -40.80 -22.06 31.20
CA LEU A 24 -41.72 -21.25 30.36
C LEU A 24 -41.05 -19.99 29.81
N THR A 25 -39.72 -20.02 29.66
CA THR A 25 -38.97 -18.88 29.13
C THR A 25 -39.28 -18.69 27.65
N GLU A 26 -40.31 -17.90 27.34
CA GLU A 26 -40.47 -17.21 26.06
C GLU A 26 -39.29 -16.25 25.89
N THR A 27 -38.60 -16.32 24.75
CA THR A 27 -37.38 -15.58 24.36
C THR A 27 -36.03 -16.23 24.71
N TYR A 28 -35.70 -17.33 24.04
CA TYR A 28 -34.29 -17.71 23.79
C TYR A 28 -34.15 -18.39 22.42
N SER A 29 -34.22 -17.61 21.33
CA SER A 29 -33.58 -17.99 20.06
C SER A 29 -32.14 -17.48 20.03
N ASN A 30 -31.37 -17.79 21.08
CA ASN A 30 -29.91 -17.73 21.02
C ASN A 30 -29.38 -19.16 21.12
N SER A 31 -29.87 -20.02 20.21
CA SER A 31 -29.27 -21.31 19.92
C SER A 31 -28.15 -21.10 18.90
N CYS A 32 -26.90 -21.29 19.31
CA CYS A 32 -25.77 -21.34 18.39
C CYS A 32 -25.41 -22.81 18.12
N ARG A 33 -24.71 -23.09 17.03
CA ARG A 33 -24.15 -24.42 16.78
C ARG A 33 -22.73 -24.45 17.33
N CYS A 34 -22.39 -25.53 18.02
CA CYS A 34 -21.03 -25.80 18.45
C CYS A 34 -20.14 -25.89 17.21
N THR A 35 -19.11 -25.05 17.14
CA THR A 35 -18.15 -25.04 16.01
C THR A 35 -17.31 -26.31 15.95
N SER A 36 -17.20 -27.06 17.05
CA SER A 36 -16.39 -28.28 17.12
C SER A 36 -17.16 -29.55 16.75
N CYS A 37 -18.45 -29.66 17.07
CA CYS A 37 -19.22 -30.90 16.81
C CYS A 37 -20.58 -30.68 16.12
N GLY A 38 -20.97 -29.44 15.84
CA GLY A 38 -22.20 -29.11 15.12
C GLY A 38 -23.49 -29.21 15.93
N SER A 39 -23.44 -29.70 17.18
CA SER A 39 -24.62 -29.78 18.04
C SER A 39 -25.19 -28.40 18.38
N GLN A 40 -26.51 -28.30 18.52
CA GLN A 40 -27.16 -27.08 18.99
C GLN A 40 -26.91 -26.93 20.49
N ILE A 41 -26.40 -25.76 20.86
CA ILE A 41 -26.02 -25.39 22.21
C ILE A 41 -26.62 -24.02 22.53
N ARG A 42 -26.76 -23.69 23.82
CA ARG A 42 -27.22 -22.35 24.21
C ARG A 42 -26.02 -21.41 24.15
N ALA A 43 -26.23 -20.18 23.67
CA ALA A 43 -25.16 -19.18 23.61
C ALA A 43 -24.58 -18.83 24.99
N ASP A 44 -25.34 -19.06 26.07
CA ASP A 44 -24.92 -18.81 27.45
C ASP A 44 -24.15 -19.97 28.09
N ASP A 45 -24.08 -21.14 27.44
CA ASP A 45 -23.31 -22.27 27.96
C ASP A 45 -21.81 -21.93 27.92
N LYS A 46 -21.03 -22.37 28.93
CA LYS A 46 -19.57 -22.21 28.92
C LYS A 46 -18.88 -23.30 28.10
N PHE A 47 -19.50 -24.47 28.02
CA PHE A 47 -18.99 -25.66 27.34
C PHE A 47 -20.12 -26.38 26.62
N CYS A 48 -19.80 -26.96 25.48
CA CYS A 48 -20.71 -27.77 24.69
C CYS A 48 -21.03 -29.04 25.47
N VAL A 49 -22.29 -29.24 25.81
CA VAL A 49 -22.76 -30.43 26.55
C VAL A 49 -22.51 -31.75 25.81
N ASN A 50 -22.32 -31.71 24.48
CA ASN A 50 -22.15 -32.90 23.66
C ASN A 50 -20.66 -33.29 23.42
N CYS A 51 -19.74 -32.32 23.30
CA CYS A 51 -18.34 -32.62 23.01
C CYS A 51 -17.33 -32.00 23.99
N GLY A 52 -17.79 -31.26 24.99
CA GLY A 52 -16.93 -30.61 25.98
C GLY A 52 -16.15 -29.39 25.48
N SER A 53 -16.23 -29.06 24.19
CA SER A 53 -15.55 -27.86 23.65
C SER A 53 -16.10 -26.57 24.27
N PRO A 54 -15.26 -25.58 24.60
CA PRO A 54 -15.73 -24.31 25.15
C PRO A 54 -16.59 -23.59 24.13
N VAL A 55 -17.75 -23.12 24.58
CA VAL A 55 -18.64 -22.28 23.78
C VAL A 55 -18.11 -20.87 23.93
N SER A 56 -17.42 -20.37 22.91
CA SER A 56 -16.91 -19.00 22.93
C SER A 56 -18.06 -18.02 22.80
N SER A 57 -18.67 -17.66 23.93
CA SER A 57 -19.50 -16.47 24.10
C SER A 57 -18.62 -15.21 24.11
N THR A 58 -17.75 -15.10 23.12
CA THR A 58 -17.10 -13.83 22.80
C THR A 58 -18.04 -13.06 21.88
N ALA A 59 -19.22 -12.72 22.41
CA ALA A 59 -19.99 -11.62 21.86
C ALA A 59 -19.21 -10.33 22.18
N VAL A 60 -18.35 -9.94 21.24
CA VAL A 60 -17.99 -8.56 20.90
C VAL A 60 -17.68 -7.65 22.11
N LYS A 61 -16.49 -7.81 22.67
CA LYS A 61 -15.70 -6.67 23.18
C LYS A 61 -14.53 -6.41 22.24
N SER A 62 -14.85 -6.19 20.97
CA SER A 62 -13.92 -5.81 19.90
C SER A 62 -14.30 -4.41 19.41
N SER A 63 -14.16 -3.41 20.28
CA SER A 63 -14.48 -2.02 19.90
C SER A 63 -13.47 -0.96 20.35
N ASP A 64 -12.59 -1.22 21.32
CA ASP A 64 -11.54 -0.25 21.66
C ASP A 64 -10.14 -0.60 21.11
N THR A 65 -9.69 -1.85 21.22
CA THR A 65 -8.35 -2.25 20.76
C THR A 65 -8.25 -2.49 19.25
N ASP A 66 -9.30 -3.02 18.61
CA ASP A 66 -9.31 -3.29 17.16
C ASP A 66 -9.44 -2.01 16.32
N LEU A 67 -10.15 -0.99 16.82
CA LEU A 67 -10.31 0.28 16.11
C LEU A 67 -9.01 1.09 16.08
N ALA A 68 -8.22 1.04 17.17
CA ALA A 68 -6.90 1.67 17.20
C ALA A 68 -5.94 1.02 16.21
N PHE A 69 -5.95 -0.32 16.11
CA PHE A 69 -5.13 -1.04 15.15
C PHE A 69 -5.57 -0.79 13.70
N GLN A 70 -6.88 -0.80 13.44
CA GLN A 70 -7.43 -0.50 12.12
C GLN A 70 -7.10 0.94 11.67
N LYS A 71 -7.17 1.92 12.59
CA LYS A 71 -6.75 3.30 12.33
C LYS A 71 -5.25 3.40 12.06
N ALA A 72 -4.41 2.68 12.81
CA ALA A 72 -2.98 2.65 12.58
C ALA A 72 -2.63 2.08 11.20
N GLN A 73 -3.30 1.00 10.77
CA GLN A 73 -3.11 0.42 9.43
C GLN A 73 -3.50 1.38 8.30
N LEU A 74 -4.63 2.09 8.43
CA LEU A 74 -5.06 3.11 7.47
C LEU A 74 -4.08 4.29 7.40
N GLN A 75 -3.53 4.72 8.53
CA GLN A 75 -2.51 5.78 8.57
C GLN A 75 -1.21 5.35 7.86
N ILE A 76 -0.77 4.11 8.06
CA ILE A 76 0.41 3.55 7.38
C ILE A 76 0.17 3.49 5.86
N GLN A 77 -1.02 3.05 5.41
CA GLN A 77 -1.38 3.03 3.99
C GLN A 77 -1.45 4.45 3.38
N ALA A 78 -2.00 5.43 4.11
CA ALA A 78 -2.04 6.81 3.66
C ALA A 78 -0.63 7.42 3.53
N MET A 79 0.29 7.07 4.44
CA MET A 79 1.69 7.52 4.39
C MET A 79 2.44 6.89 3.22
N SER A 80 2.25 5.60 2.94
CA SER A 80 2.92 4.93 1.81
C SER A 80 2.48 5.49 0.45
N LEU A 81 1.19 5.81 0.29
CA LEU A 81 0.68 6.46 -0.91
C LEU A 81 1.25 7.87 -1.10
N LYS A 82 1.36 8.67 -0.03
CA LYS A 82 2.00 10.00 -0.10
C LYS A 82 3.48 9.89 -0.49
N ALA A 83 4.22 8.95 0.10
CA ALA A 83 5.62 8.72 -0.25
C ALA A 83 5.79 8.31 -1.73
N GLN A 84 4.89 7.47 -2.25
CA GLN A 84 4.89 7.10 -3.67
C GLN A 84 4.61 8.30 -4.59
N GLN A 85 3.66 9.16 -4.22
CA GLN A 85 3.38 10.39 -4.97
C GLN A 85 4.57 11.34 -4.96
N GLU A 86 5.26 11.49 -3.83
CA GLU A 86 6.44 12.36 -3.72
C GLU A 86 7.59 11.86 -4.61
N GLN A 87 7.85 10.56 -4.64
CA GLN A 87 8.85 9.97 -5.55
C GLN A 87 8.51 10.23 -7.03
N LEU A 88 7.24 10.10 -7.41
CA LEU A 88 6.77 10.43 -8.76
C LEU A 88 6.96 11.92 -9.07
N GLN A 89 6.66 12.81 -8.12
CA GLN A 89 6.88 14.25 -8.31
C GLN A 89 8.36 14.59 -8.47
N LEU A 90 9.25 13.95 -7.70
CA LEU A 90 10.70 14.11 -7.86
C LEU A 90 11.17 13.61 -9.22
N GLN A 91 10.70 12.44 -9.65
CA GLN A 91 10.98 11.90 -10.99
C GLN A 91 10.48 12.85 -12.09
N GLN A 92 9.29 13.41 -11.94
CA GLN A 92 8.74 14.40 -12.88
C GLN A 92 9.54 15.70 -12.89
N LYS A 93 9.96 16.21 -11.73
CA LYS A 93 10.84 17.40 -11.63
C LYS A 93 12.19 17.15 -12.29
N GLN A 94 12.81 15.99 -12.04
CA GLN A 94 14.05 15.59 -12.70
C GLN A 94 13.87 15.49 -14.22
N TYR A 95 12.78 14.86 -14.69
CA TYR A 95 12.45 14.78 -16.11
C TYR A 95 12.16 16.14 -16.74
N ALA A 96 11.49 17.05 -16.03
CA ALA A 96 11.19 18.41 -16.49
C ALA A 96 12.45 19.28 -16.60
N SER A 97 13.43 19.08 -15.71
CA SER A 97 14.73 19.74 -15.77
C SER A 97 15.66 19.19 -16.88
N MET A 98 15.35 18.01 -17.42
CA MET A 98 16.18 17.38 -18.44
C MET A 98 15.98 18.08 -19.80
N PRO A 99 17.06 18.46 -20.50
CA PRO A 99 16.97 19.13 -21.78
C PRO A 99 16.28 18.23 -22.82
N LYS A 100 15.30 18.78 -23.54
CA LYS A 100 14.52 18.07 -24.55
C LYS A 100 15.00 18.43 -25.95
N CYS A 101 14.94 17.46 -26.87
CA CYS A 101 15.21 17.74 -28.27
C CYS A 101 14.15 18.68 -28.87
N PRO A 102 14.52 19.78 -29.56
CA PRO A 102 13.57 20.71 -30.18
C PRO A 102 12.84 20.15 -31.41
N ARG A 103 13.13 18.91 -31.85
CA ARG A 103 12.44 18.27 -33.00
C ARG A 103 11.46 17.20 -32.57
N CYS A 104 11.86 16.31 -31.66
CA CYS A 104 11.06 15.13 -31.26
C CYS A 104 10.73 15.07 -29.76
N GLY A 105 11.23 16.01 -28.95
CA GLY A 105 10.96 16.06 -27.51
C GLY A 105 11.65 14.97 -26.66
N SER A 106 12.42 14.07 -27.27
CA SER A 106 13.15 13.03 -26.52
C SER A 106 14.26 13.62 -25.65
N THR A 107 14.50 13.00 -24.51
CA THR A 107 15.56 13.34 -23.55
C THR A 107 16.88 12.58 -23.80
N SER A 108 16.90 11.65 -24.75
CA SER A 108 18.09 10.89 -25.17
C SER A 108 19.02 11.75 -26.04
N LEU A 109 19.75 12.65 -25.39
CA LEU A 109 20.73 13.54 -26.01
C LEU A 109 22.15 13.08 -25.70
N SER A 110 23.00 12.99 -26.72
CA SER A 110 24.44 12.73 -26.57
C SER A 110 25.20 14.04 -26.80
N GLY A 111 25.97 14.48 -25.80
CA GLY A 111 26.83 15.65 -25.89
C GLY A 111 28.21 15.25 -26.40
N ASN A 112 28.47 15.42 -27.70
CA ASN A 112 29.78 15.13 -28.25
C ASN A 112 30.61 16.42 -28.28
N LYS A 113 31.62 16.48 -27.41
CA LYS A 113 32.63 17.55 -27.45
C LYS A 113 33.50 17.31 -28.68
N LYS A 114 33.72 18.34 -29.50
CA LYS A 114 34.70 18.25 -30.58
C LYS A 114 36.05 17.95 -29.95
N GLY A 115 36.50 16.70 -30.04
CA GLY A 115 37.70 16.22 -29.40
C GLY A 115 38.87 17.13 -29.74
N PHE A 116 39.57 17.59 -28.71
CA PHE A 116 40.86 18.24 -28.86
C PHE A 116 41.80 17.20 -29.46
N GLY A 117 41.93 17.21 -30.79
CA GLY A 117 42.78 16.24 -31.46
C GLY A 117 44.20 16.44 -30.98
N ILE A 118 44.79 15.42 -30.35
CA ILE A 118 46.18 15.40 -29.89
C ILE A 118 47.13 15.91 -30.99
N GLY A 119 46.86 15.57 -32.26
CA GLY A 119 47.63 16.06 -33.40
C GLY A 119 47.68 17.58 -33.55
N LYS A 120 46.63 18.32 -33.18
CA LYS A 120 46.65 19.80 -33.20
C LYS A 120 47.48 20.40 -32.06
N ALA A 121 47.54 19.71 -30.92
CA ALA A 121 48.39 20.09 -29.80
C ALA A 121 49.87 19.90 -30.13
N VAL A 122 50.20 18.78 -30.76
CA VAL A 122 51.57 18.43 -31.17
C VAL A 122 52.10 19.43 -32.20
N VAL A 123 51.30 19.78 -33.21
CA VAL A 123 51.69 20.82 -34.20
C VAL A 123 51.89 22.18 -33.53
N GLY A 124 51.01 22.56 -32.58
CA GLY A 124 51.16 23.80 -31.81
C GLY A 124 52.44 23.80 -30.98
N ALA A 125 52.74 22.68 -30.31
CA ALA A 125 53.94 22.53 -29.48
C ALA A 125 55.24 22.54 -30.31
N TRP A 126 55.21 21.99 -31.53
CA TRP A 126 56.36 22.02 -32.42
C TRP A 126 56.64 23.44 -32.96
N ALA A 127 55.59 24.18 -33.33
CA ALA A 127 55.75 25.52 -33.91
C ALA A 127 56.03 26.61 -32.87
N PHE A 128 55.40 26.54 -31.70
CA PHE A 128 55.44 27.60 -30.67
C PHE A 128 56.01 27.12 -29.34
N GLY A 129 56.67 25.96 -29.31
CA GLY A 129 57.28 25.39 -28.11
C GLY A 129 56.27 25.06 -27.00
N PRO A 130 56.66 25.09 -25.72
CA PRO A 130 55.78 24.78 -24.60
C PRO A 130 54.50 25.63 -24.53
N LEU A 131 54.52 26.85 -25.08
CA LEU A 131 53.37 27.76 -25.12
C LEU A 131 52.30 27.33 -26.13
N GLY A 132 52.68 26.57 -27.16
CA GLY A 132 51.76 26.03 -28.17
C GLY A 132 50.74 25.02 -27.62
N LEU A 133 51.01 24.42 -26.45
CA LEU A 133 50.08 23.54 -25.74
C LEU A 133 48.87 24.31 -25.18
N VAL A 134 49.04 25.58 -24.82
CA VAL A 134 47.97 26.41 -24.23
C VAL A 134 47.04 26.98 -25.31
N ALA A 135 47.58 27.31 -26.48
CA ALA A 135 46.81 27.86 -27.60
C ALA A 135 45.81 26.87 -28.23
N GLY A 136 46.04 25.56 -28.08
CA GLY A 136 45.14 24.54 -28.65
C GLY A 136 43.71 24.60 -28.10
N ASN A 137 43.48 25.23 -26.94
CA ASN A 137 42.16 25.29 -26.30
C ASN A 137 41.25 26.39 -26.89
N ILE A 138 41.77 27.18 -27.82
CA ILE A 138 41.01 28.16 -28.61
C ILE A 138 40.23 27.40 -29.70
N GLY A 139 39.11 26.79 -29.31
CA GLY A 139 38.17 26.15 -30.25
C GLY A 139 37.47 24.88 -29.73
N ALA A 140 37.89 24.35 -28.58
CA ALA A 140 37.30 23.15 -27.97
C ALA A 140 35.89 23.37 -27.38
N LYS A 141 35.44 24.63 -27.30
CA LYS A 141 34.15 25.02 -26.69
C LYS A 141 32.91 24.74 -27.53
N LYS A 142 33.03 24.23 -28.77
CA LYS A 142 31.85 23.90 -29.60
C LYS A 142 31.33 22.50 -29.21
N VAL A 143 30.44 22.46 -28.21
CA VAL A 143 29.71 21.25 -27.83
C VAL A 143 28.55 21.07 -28.81
N THR A 144 28.53 19.95 -29.54
CA THR A 144 27.40 19.63 -30.40
C THR A 144 26.54 18.59 -29.69
N VAL A 145 25.28 18.94 -29.44
CA VAL A 145 24.32 18.03 -28.82
C VAL A 145 23.56 17.32 -29.94
N THR A 146 23.63 16.00 -29.95
CA THR A 146 22.98 15.15 -30.96
C THR A 146 21.88 14.35 -30.30
N CYS A 147 20.66 14.46 -30.84
CA CYS A 147 19.55 13.65 -30.38
C CYS A 147 19.65 12.23 -30.94
N LEU A 148 19.72 11.22 -30.07
CA LEU A 148 19.81 9.81 -30.47
C LEU A 148 18.51 9.29 -31.08
N SER A 149 17.36 9.85 -30.68
CA SER A 149 16.05 9.40 -31.17
C SER A 149 15.67 9.92 -32.56
N CYS A 150 16.14 11.12 -32.98
CA CYS A 150 15.77 11.72 -34.28
C CYS A 150 16.95 12.18 -35.14
N GLY A 151 18.19 12.04 -34.67
CA GLY A 151 19.41 12.41 -35.39
C GLY A 151 19.67 13.92 -35.55
N LYS A 152 18.79 14.80 -35.06
CA LYS A 152 19.02 16.26 -35.16
C LYS A 152 20.22 16.67 -34.31
N GLN A 153 21.13 17.42 -34.91
CA GLN A 153 22.29 18.01 -34.25
C GLN A 153 22.08 19.52 -34.11
N PHE A 154 22.36 20.06 -32.92
CA PHE A 154 22.29 21.49 -32.65
C PHE A 154 23.49 21.93 -31.81
N LYS A 155 23.92 23.17 -32.02
CA LYS A 155 25.05 23.78 -31.32
C LYS A 155 24.49 24.59 -30.16
N ILE A 156 24.98 24.32 -28.96
CA ILE A 156 24.76 25.14 -27.76
C ILE A 156 25.90 26.12 -27.56
#